data_AF-A0AAV4EV55-F1
#
_entry.id   AF-A0AAV4EV55-F1
#
_cell.length_a   1.000
_cell.length_b   1.000
_cell.length_c   1.000
_cell.angle_alpha   90.00
_cell.angle_beta   90.00
_cell.angle_gamma   90.00
#
_symmetry.space_group_name_H-M   'P 1'
#
loop_
_entity.id
_entity.type
_entity.pdbx_description
1 polymer ?
#
loop_
_entity_poly.entity_id
_entity_poly.type
_entity_poly.pdbx_seq_one_letter_code
_entity_poly.pdbx_strand_id
1 'polypeptide(L)'
;MTYVNHFTKFCVLRRLTTKKAEEVAKNLLDTFLTFVAPAILQSDNGREFVNAVIAELSTLWPQLKLVTERLRHPQSQGAVERLNGVIQDKLVIWMQENKTKRWSVGLKFV
;
A
#
# COMPACT_ATOMS: atom_id res chain seq x y z
N MET A 1 2.22 4.84 0.49
CA MET A 1 1.85 3.42 0.56
C MET A 1 1.52 2.96 -0.84
N THR A 2 2.10 1.83 -1.23
CA THR A 2 1.78 1.13 -2.46
C THR A 2 1.13 -0.18 -2.07
N TYR A 3 -0.14 -0.37 -2.41
CA TYR A 3 -0.82 -1.65 -2.28
C TYR A 3 -0.96 -2.26 -3.66
N VAL A 4 -0.54 -3.52 -3.81
CA VAL A 4 -0.62 -4.23 -5.09
C VAL A 4 -1.41 -5.50 -4.89
N ASN A 5 -2.48 -5.65 -5.66
CA ASN A 5 -3.15 -6.93 -5.76
C ASN A 5 -2.25 -7.89 -6.57
N HIS A 6 -1.78 -8.95 -5.94
CA HIS A 6 -0.81 -9.85 -6.58
C HIS A 6 -1.39 -10.60 -7.79
N PHE A 7 -2.70 -10.85 -7.83
CA PHE A 7 -3.35 -11.56 -8.92
C PHE A 7 -3.59 -10.63 -10.13
N THR A 8 -4.28 -9.51 -9.92
CA THR A 8 -4.64 -8.59 -11.02
C THR A 8 -3.52 -7.63 -11.42
N LYS A 9 -2.48 -7.52 -10.59
CA LYS A 9 -1.43 -6.48 -10.67
C LYS A 9 -1.97 -5.05 -10.54
N PHE A 10 -3.23 -4.90 -10.12
CA PHE A 10 -3.82 -3.59 -9.86
C PHE A 10 -3.12 -2.93 -8.68
N CYS A 11 -2.73 -1.67 -8.84
CA CYS A 11 -1.97 -0.91 -7.87
C CYS A 11 -2.81 0.25 -7.31
N VAL A 12 -2.76 0.42 -6.00
CA VAL A 12 -3.37 1.53 -5.29
C VAL A 12 -2.28 2.34 -4.60
N LEU A 13 -2.23 3.63 -4.92
CA LEU A 13 -1.30 4.57 -4.34
C LEU A 13 -2.02 5.45 -3.32
N ARG A 14 -1.53 5.44 -2.09
CA ARG A 14 -2.02 6.31 -1.02
C ARG A 14 -0.86 7.11 -0.45
N ARG A 15 -1.02 8.43 -0.37
CA ARG A 15 -0.11 9.25 0.42
C ARG A 15 -0.27 8.88 1.89
N LEU A 16 0.86 8.69 2.55
CA LEU A 16 0.91 8.65 4.01
C LEU A 16 1.57 9.94 4.52
N THR A 17 1.07 10.44 5.63
CA THR A 17 1.68 11.51 6.42
C THR A 17 2.62 10.94 7.49
N THR A 18 2.32 9.74 7.98
CA THR A 18 3.13 8.99 8.95
C THR A 18 3.25 7.52 8.53
N LYS A 19 4.26 6.81 9.05
CA LYS A 19 4.38 5.36 8.90
C LYS A 19 3.70 4.58 10.03
N LYS A 20 2.77 5.19 10.77
CA LYS A 20 2.11 4.53 11.90
C LYS A 20 1.11 3.48 11.40
N ALA A 21 0.97 2.40 12.16
CA ALA A 21 0.06 1.31 11.83
C ALA A 21 -1.39 1.79 11.68
N GLU A 22 -1.84 2.71 12.54
CA GLU A 22 -3.18 3.32 12.49
C GLU A 22 -3.51 3.96 11.14
N GLU A 23 -2.60 4.78 10.60
CA GLU A 23 -2.82 5.45 9.32
C GLU A 23 -2.81 4.46 8.15
N VAL A 24 -1.91 3.46 8.21
CA VAL A 24 -1.85 2.40 7.21
C VAL A 24 -3.13 1.55 7.23
N ALA A 25 -3.62 1.18 8.41
CA ALA A 25 -4.86 0.44 8.57
C ALA A 25 -6.07 1.21 7.98
N LYS A 26 -6.20 2.51 8.25
CA LYS A 26 -7.25 3.36 7.66
C LYS A 26 -7.20 3.36 6.13
N ASN A 27 -6.01 3.55 5.55
CA ASN A 27 -5.83 3.55 4.09
C ASN A 27 -6.08 2.16 3.46
N LEU A 28 -5.73 1.08 4.16
CA LEU A 28 -6.01 -0.29 3.72
C LEU A 28 -7.50 -0.60 3.78
N LEU A 29 -8.20 -0.18 4.84
CA LEU A 29 -9.65 -0.33 4.99
C LEU A 29 -10.37 0.32 3.80
N ASP A 30 -10.07 1.58 3.48
CA ASP A 30 -10.64 2.27 2.32
C ASP A 30 -10.40 1.51 1.02
N THR A 31 -9.20 0.94 0.87
CA THR A 31 -8.83 0.15 -0.31
C THR A 31 -9.63 -1.16 -0.37
N PHE A 32 -9.79 -1.86 0.75
CA PHE A 32 -10.55 -3.11 0.82
C PHE A 32 -12.03 -2.90 0.57
N LEU A 33 -12.60 -1.79 1.04
CA LEU A 33 -14.00 -1.43 0.82
C LEU A 33 -14.27 -0.92 -0.60
N THR A 34 -13.27 -0.35 -1.28
CA THR A 34 -13.38 0.06 -2.70
C THR A 34 -13.33 -1.16 -3.62
N PHE A 35 -12.52 -2.15 -3.26
CA PHE A 35 -12.35 -3.39 -4.02
C PHE A 35 -12.90 -4.57 -3.21
N VAL A 36 -12.04 -5.52 -2.87
CA VAL A 36 -12.34 -6.66 -2.01
C VAL A 36 -11.16 -6.86 -1.07
N ALA A 37 -11.45 -7.13 0.20
CA ALA A 37 -10.43 -7.47 1.17
C ALA A 37 -9.70 -8.77 0.77
N PRO A 38 -8.36 -8.80 0.77
CA PRO A 38 -7.63 -10.02 0.46
C PRO A 38 -7.73 -11.01 1.62
N ALA A 39 -7.60 -12.31 1.33
CA ALA A 39 -7.45 -13.33 2.38
C ALA A 39 -6.06 -13.27 3.07
N ILE A 40 -5.04 -12.84 2.31
CA ILE A 40 -3.65 -12.82 2.76
C ILE A 40 -3.09 -11.40 2.60
N LEU A 41 -2.49 -10.88 3.66
CA LEU A 41 -1.77 -9.60 3.63
C LEU A 41 -0.27 -9.84 3.82
N GLN A 42 0.53 -9.31 2.90
CA GLN A 42 1.99 -9.36 2.93
C GLN A 42 2.55 -7.93 2.95
N SER A 43 3.62 -7.72 3.71
CA SER A 43 4.30 -6.42 3.86
C SER A 43 5.80 -6.65 4.03
N ASP A 44 6.59 -5.71 3.52
CA ASP A 44 8.04 -5.62 3.67
C ASP A 44 8.46 -5.07 5.05
N ASN A 45 7.61 -4.25 5.66
CA ASN A 45 7.78 -3.82 7.04
C ASN A 45 7.57 -5.04 7.95
N GLY A 46 8.56 -5.31 8.81
CA GLY A 46 8.68 -6.54 9.58
C GLY A 46 7.42 -6.98 10.34
N ARG A 47 7.41 -8.22 10.80
CA ARG A 47 6.22 -8.89 11.37
C ARG A 47 5.50 -8.09 12.46
N GLU A 48 6.24 -7.39 13.31
CA GLU A 48 5.69 -6.54 14.38
C GLU A 48 4.80 -5.42 13.82
N PHE A 49 5.24 -4.77 12.74
CA PHE A 49 4.47 -3.73 12.07
C PHE A 49 3.19 -4.30 11.44
N VAL A 50 3.29 -5.45 10.78
CA VAL A 50 2.12 -6.10 10.16
C VAL A 50 1.09 -6.48 11.22
N ASN A 51 1.53 -7.04 12.34
CA ASN A 51 0.65 -7.38 13.45
C ASN A 51 -0.04 -6.13 14.02
N ALA A 52 0.68 -5.01 14.16
CA ALA A 52 0.09 -3.75 14.60
C ALA A 52 -0.97 -3.26 13.61
N VAL A 53 -0.72 -3.31 12.31
CA VAL A 53 -1.71 -2.92 11.28
C VAL A 53 -2.93 -3.83 11.32
N ILE A 54 -2.76 -5.15 11.51
CA ILE A 54 -3.87 -6.09 11.61
C ILE A 54 -4.68 -5.84 12.89
N ALA A 55 -4.04 -5.50 14.00
CA ALA A 55 -4.73 -5.13 15.24
C ALA A 55 -5.62 -3.89 15.01
N GLU A 56 -5.07 -2.83 14.41
CA GLU A 56 -5.84 -1.62 14.04
C GLU A 56 -6.95 -1.92 13.02
N LEU A 57 -6.73 -2.80 12.05
CA LEU A 57 -7.79 -3.22 11.12
C LEU A 57 -8.89 -4.00 11.83
N SER A 58 -8.55 -4.82 12.81
CA SER A 58 -9.50 -5.63 13.57
C SER A 58 -10.37 -4.79 14.50
N THR A 59 -9.86 -3.65 15.00
CA THR A 59 -10.67 -2.70 15.77
C THR A 59 -11.68 -1.98 14.87
N LEU A 60 -11.28 -1.62 13.64
CA LEU A 60 -12.14 -0.95 12.67
C LEU A 60 -13.14 -1.89 11.98
N TRP A 61 -12.74 -3.14 11.73
CA TRP A 61 -13.54 -4.16 11.05
C TRP A 61 -13.41 -5.53 11.74
N PRO A 62 -14.16 -5.77 12.83
CA PRO A 62 -14.01 -6.97 13.66
C PRO A 62 -14.28 -8.30 12.95
N GLN A 63 -15.08 -8.29 11.87
CA GLN A 63 -15.38 -9.51 11.10
C GLN A 63 -14.30 -9.85 10.07
N LEU A 64 -13.33 -8.96 9.82
CA LEU A 64 -12.27 -9.16 8.85
C LEU A 64 -11.26 -10.20 9.37
N LYS A 65 -11.11 -11.31 8.62
CA LYS A 65 -10.12 -12.34 8.91
C LYS A 65 -8.97 -12.25 7.92
N LEU A 66 -7.86 -11.66 8.35
CA LEU A 66 -6.62 -11.60 7.58
C LEU A 66 -5.62 -12.65 8.07
N VAL A 67 -5.04 -13.38 7.13
CA VAL A 67 -3.90 -14.26 7.41
C VAL A 67 -2.61 -13.54 7.03
N THR A 68 -1.66 -13.48 7.96
CA THR A 68 -0.29 -13.04 7.66
C THR A 68 0.52 -14.23 7.21
N GLU A 69 0.96 -14.25 5.96
CA GLU A 69 1.95 -15.23 5.53
C GLU A 69 3.36 -14.83 5.97
N ARG A 70 4.19 -15.82 6.29
CA ARG A 70 5.64 -15.60 6.42
C ARG A 70 6.17 -15.11 5.06
N LEU A 71 7.13 -14.18 5.06
CA LEU A 71 7.92 -13.88 3.86
C LEU A 71 8.59 -15.16 3.37
N ARG A 72 7.98 -15.83 2.39
CA ARG A 72 8.55 -17.03 1.77
C ARG A 72 9.19 -16.71 0.41
N HIS A 73 8.89 -15.55 -0.18
CA HIS A 73 9.26 -15.24 -1.55
C HIS A 73 9.79 -13.81 -1.72
N PRO A 74 11.12 -13.62 -1.80
CA PRO A 74 11.76 -12.35 -2.15
C PRO A 74 11.34 -11.82 -3.55
N GLN A 75 10.93 -12.70 -4.45
CA GLN A 75 10.59 -12.34 -5.83
C GLN A 75 9.35 -11.43 -5.96
N SER A 76 8.32 -11.61 -5.12
CA SER A 76 7.13 -10.75 -5.16
C SER A 76 7.44 -9.34 -4.64
N GLN A 77 8.36 -9.23 -3.69
CA GLN A 77 8.83 -7.94 -3.15
C GLN A 77 9.62 -7.15 -4.19
N GLY A 78 10.51 -7.80 -4.93
CA GLY A 78 11.26 -7.13 -6.00
C GLY A 78 10.37 -6.53 -7.11
N ALA A 79 9.17 -7.06 -7.32
CA ALA A 79 8.20 -6.46 -8.25
C ALA A 79 7.57 -5.17 -7.69
N VAL A 80 7.28 -5.12 -6.38
CA VAL A 80 6.76 -3.93 -5.71
C VAL A 80 7.84 -2.84 -5.64
N GLU A 81 9.09 -3.20 -5.35
CA GLU A 81 10.23 -2.27 -5.36
C GLU A 81 10.44 -1.64 -6.74
N ARG A 82 10.43 -2.46 -7.81
CA ARG A 82 10.50 -1.95 -9.18
C ARG A 82 9.34 -1.02 -9.52
N LEU A 83 8.13 -1.38 -9.10
CA LEU A 83 6.95 -0.54 -9.30
C LEU A 83 7.07 0.80 -8.57
N ASN A 84 7.59 0.81 -7.34
CA ASN A 84 7.83 2.05 -6.60
C ASN A 84 8.81 2.97 -7.33
N GLY A 85 9.87 2.42 -7.95
CA GLY A 85 10.78 3.18 -8.81
C GLY A 85 10.06 3.83 -9.99
N VAL A 86 9.27 3.05 -10.74
CA VAL A 86 8.48 3.56 -11.89
C VAL A 86 7.50 4.67 -11.47
N ILE A 87 6.85 4.52 -10.31
CA ILE A 87 5.93 5.55 -9.78
C ILE A 87 6.69 6.83 -9.43
N GLN A 88 7.88 6.73 -8.83
CA GLN A 88 8.71 7.90 -8.52
C GLN A 88 9.10 8.65 -9.80
N ASP A 89 9.56 7.94 -10.83
CA ASP A 89 9.94 8.54 -12.12
C ASP A 89 8.75 9.27 -12.77
N LYS A 90 7.58 8.61 -12.80
CA LYS A 90 6.34 9.22 -13.32
C LYS A 90 5.93 10.47 -12.54
N LEU A 91 6.05 10.45 -11.21
CA LEU A 91 5.75 11.62 -10.38
C LEU A 91 6.71 12.77 -10.65
N VAL A 92 8.00 12.48 -10.86
CA VAL A 92 9.00 13.49 -11.22
C VAL A 92 8.64 14.14 -12.55
N ILE A 93 8.31 13.34 -13.57
CA ILE A 93 7.86 13.83 -14.89
C ILE A 93 6.62 14.72 -14.74
N TRP A 94 5.58 14.21 -14.07
CA TRP A 94 4.34 14.96 -13.85
C TRP A 94 4.58 16.29 -13.14
N MET A 95 5.46 16.32 -12.12
CA MET A 95 5.81 17.54 -11.40
C MET A 95 6.54 18.57 -12.28
N GLN A 96 7.42 18.11 -13.17
CA GLN A 96 8.15 18.96 -14.11
C GLN A 96 7.19 19.59 -15.13
N GLU A 97 6.33 18.79 -15.75
CA GLU A 97 5.34 19.24 -16.74
C GLU A 97 4.35 20.26 -16.13
N ASN A 98 3.92 20.02 -14.89
CA ASN A 98 2.95 20.88 -14.19
C ASN A 98 3.60 22.01 -13.38
N LYS A 99 4.94 22.16 -13.44
CA LYS A 99 5.72 23.17 -12.70
C LYS A 99 5.33 23.27 -11.22
N THR A 100 5.14 22.12 -10.57
CA THR A 100 4.64 22.05 -9.18
C THR A 100 5.44 21.07 -8.35
N LYS A 101 5.52 21.31 -7.04
CA LYS A 101 6.11 20.37 -6.07
C LYS A 101 5.05 19.52 -5.36
N ARG A 102 3.77 19.63 -5.76
CA ARG A 102 2.64 18.95 -5.11
C ARG A 102 2.53 17.48 -5.56
N TRP A 103 3.58 16.70 -5.35
CA TRP A 103 3.63 15.26 -5.71
C TRP A 103 2.41 14.47 -5.20
N SER A 104 1.90 14.83 -4.01
CA SER A 104 0.72 14.21 -3.42
C SER A 104 -0.56 14.33 -4.25
N VAL A 105 -0.67 15.37 -5.07
CA VAL A 105 -1.76 15.55 -6.05
C VAL A 105 -1.45 14.73 -7.29
N GLY A 106 -0.18 14.71 -7.71
CA GLY A 106 0.32 13.90 -8.83
C GLY A 106 0.02 12.41 -8.71
N LEU A 107 -0.06 11.86 -7.48
CA LEU A 107 -0.44 10.45 -7.26
C LEU A 107 -1.76 10.03 -7.93
N LYS A 108 -2.68 10.97 -8.19
CA LYS A 108 -3.96 10.69 -8.84
C LYS A 108 -3.85 10.59 -10.37
N PHE A 109 -2.70 10.94 -10.94
CA PHE A 109 -2.48 11.10 -12.37
C PHE A 109 -1.39 10.16 -12.93
N VAL A 110 -0.71 9.39 -12.08
CA VAL A 110 0.42 8.51 -12.45
C VAL A 110 0.08 7.04 -12.46
#